data_AF-A0A520A3I3-F1
#
_entry.id   AF-A0A520A3I3-F1
#
_cell.length_a   1.000
_cell.length_b   1.000
_cell.length_c   1.000
_cell.angle_alpha   90.00
_cell.angle_beta   90.00
_cell.angle_gamma   90.00
#
_symmetry.space_group_name_H-M   'P 1'
#
loop_
_entity.id
_entity.type
_entity.pdbx_description
1 polymer ?
#
loop_
_entity_poly.entity_id
_entity_poly.type
_entity_poly.pdbx_seq_one_letter_code
_entity_poly.pdbx_strand_id
1 'polypeptide(L)'
;VEDALKFVKRELKRGKKYNGIILDPPAFGHGPNGEKWKLEDHIQEMMRDVVQLLDDEEHFLILNTYSLGFSSVIVENLIKTSFPQVQNLETGELYLQATSGIKLPLGVFGKFNKFLK
;
A
#
# COMPACT_ATOMS: atom_id res chain seq x y z
N VAL A 1 -20.33 -0.73 -4.09
CA VAL A 1 -18.88 -0.61 -3.83
C VAL A 1 -18.59 -1.45 -2.59
N GLU A 2 -17.62 -2.38 -2.66
CA GLU A 2 -17.22 -3.27 -1.55
C GLU A 2 -16.07 -2.62 -0.75
N ASP A 3 -15.97 -2.92 0.55
CA ASP A 3 -14.82 -2.55 1.37
C ASP A 3 -13.54 -3.28 0.90
N ALA A 4 -12.41 -2.57 0.86
CA ALA A 4 -11.16 -3.10 0.32
C ALA A 4 -10.62 -4.30 1.13
N LEU A 5 -10.71 -4.27 2.46
CA LEU A 5 -10.21 -5.36 3.30
C LEU A 5 -11.09 -6.62 3.13
N LYS A 6 -12.41 -6.44 3.01
CA LYS A 6 -13.33 -7.53 2.66
C LYS A 6 -12.99 -8.16 1.31
N PHE A 7 -12.69 -7.34 0.30
CA PHE A 7 -12.27 -7.81 -1.02
C PHE A 7 -11.00 -8.66 -0.93
N VAL A 8 -9.95 -8.15 -0.27
CA VAL A 8 -8.67 -8.85 -0.11
C VAL A 8 -8.87 -10.21 0.59
N LYS A 9 -9.59 -10.24 1.71
CA LYS A 9 -9.89 -11.48 2.45
C LYS A 9 -10.66 -12.50 1.61
N ARG A 10 -11.56 -12.05 0.74
CA ARG A 10 -12.32 -12.92 -0.16
C ARG A 10 -11.42 -13.52 -1.24
N GLU A 11 -10.53 -12.74 -1.83
CA GLU A 11 -9.61 -13.22 -2.87
C GLU A 11 -8.55 -14.17 -2.29
N LEU A 12 -8.10 -13.94 -1.05
CA LEU A 12 -7.26 -14.89 -0.31
C LEU A 12 -7.95 -16.25 -0.15
N LYS A 13 -9.22 -16.26 0.27
CA LYS A 13 -10.02 -17.51 0.39
C LYS A 13 -10.19 -18.23 -0.95
N ARG A 14 -10.10 -17.51 -2.08
CA ARG A 14 -10.20 -18.08 -3.43
C ARG A 14 -8.86 -18.51 -4.00
N GLY A 15 -7.76 -18.34 -3.26
CA GLY A 15 -6.41 -18.65 -3.72
C GLY A 15 -5.99 -17.81 -4.93
N LYS A 16 -6.50 -16.58 -5.03
CA LYS A 16 -6.18 -15.69 -6.15
C LYS A 16 -4.80 -15.07 -5.97
N LYS A 17 -4.13 -14.86 -7.10
CA LYS A 17 -2.80 -14.27 -7.22
C LYS A 17 -2.81 -13.20 -8.30
N TYR A 18 -2.00 -12.16 -8.12
CA TYR A 18 -1.93 -11.00 -9.00
C TYR A 18 -0.48 -10.60 -9.27
N ASN A 19 -0.18 -10.31 -10.53
CA ASN A 19 1.12 -9.77 -10.94
C ASN A 19 1.26 -8.27 -10.63
N GLY A 20 0.18 -7.57 -10.29
CA GLY A 20 0.21 -6.14 -10.05
C GLY A 20 -0.85 -5.71 -9.06
N ILE A 21 -0.43 -4.97 -8.02
CA ILE A 21 -1.33 -4.39 -7.02
C ILE A 21 -0.99 -2.92 -6.84
N ILE A 22 -1.99 -2.06 -6.98
CA ILE A 22 -1.90 -0.64 -6.61
C ILE A 22 -2.83 -0.45 -5.41
N LEU A 23 -2.22 -0.17 -4.26
CA LEU A 23 -2.89 -0.02 -2.98
C LEU A 23 -2.89 1.47 -2.60
N ASP A 24 -4.05 2.11 -2.75
CA ASP A 24 -4.26 3.53 -2.48
C ASP A 24 -5.30 3.74 -1.38
N PRO A 25 -4.99 3.37 -0.12
CA PRO A 25 -5.94 3.46 0.97
C PRO A 25 -6.19 4.93 1.37
N PRO A 26 -7.44 5.33 1.61
CA PRO A 26 -7.72 6.66 2.16
C PRO A 26 -7.13 6.80 3.58
N ALA A 27 -6.94 8.03 4.06
CA ALA A 27 -6.48 8.27 5.44
C ALA A 27 -7.56 7.95 6.49
N PHE A 28 -8.80 8.36 6.17
CA PHE A 28 -10.00 8.20 6.98
C PHE A 28 -11.15 7.77 6.08
N GLY A 29 -12.08 6.99 6.64
CA GLY A 29 -13.26 6.55 5.92
C GLY A 29 -14.40 6.18 6.85
N HIS A 30 -15.50 5.77 6.25
CA HIS A 30 -16.63 5.15 6.93
C HIS A 30 -16.65 3.68 6.57
N GLY A 31 -16.64 2.81 7.57
CA GLY A 31 -16.87 1.39 7.38
C GLY A 31 -18.32 1.11 6.95
N PRO A 32 -18.62 -0.14 6.54
CA PRO A 32 -19.91 -0.51 5.96
C PRO A 32 -21.13 -0.23 6.85
N ASN A 33 -20.94 -0.11 8.17
CA ASN A 33 -22.00 0.19 9.14
C ASN A 33 -21.87 1.60 9.74
N GLY A 34 -21.09 2.49 9.12
CA GLY A 34 -20.89 3.87 9.55
C GLY A 34 -19.78 4.07 10.59
N GLU A 35 -19.05 3.02 10.95
CA GLU A 35 -17.90 3.12 11.86
C GLU A 35 -16.79 4.01 11.28
N LYS A 36 -16.09 4.75 12.15
CA LYS A 36 -14.91 5.51 11.73
C LYS A 36 -13.79 4.52 11.43
N TRP A 37 -13.33 4.50 10.20
CA TRP A 37 -12.16 3.74 9.78
C TRP A 37 -10.96 4.67 9.70
N LYS A 38 -9.85 4.27 10.31
CA LYS A 38 -8.56 4.95 10.21
C LYS A 38 -7.55 4.02 9.59
N LEU A 39 -6.78 4.52 8.64
CA LEU A 39 -5.75 3.73 7.98
C LEU A 39 -4.77 3.14 8.99
N GLU A 40 -4.35 3.94 9.98
CA GLU A 40 -3.36 3.55 11.00
C GLU A 40 -3.76 2.29 11.77
N ASP A 41 -5.06 2.11 12.05
CA ASP A 41 -5.57 0.98 12.83
C ASP A 41 -5.55 -0.34 12.03
N HIS A 42 -5.54 -0.25 10.69
CA HIS A 42 -5.76 -1.40 9.81
C HIS A 42 -4.65 -1.63 8.78
N ILE A 43 -3.73 -0.68 8.58
CA ILE A 43 -2.74 -0.73 7.50
C ILE A 43 -1.82 -1.94 7.62
N GLN A 44 -1.47 -2.33 8.84
CA GLN A 44 -0.61 -3.50 9.06
C GLN A 44 -1.32 -4.80 8.67
N GLU A 45 -2.59 -4.97 9.03
CA GLU A 45 -3.40 -6.12 8.64
C GLU A 45 -3.60 -6.14 7.12
N MET A 46 -4.00 -5.00 6.54
CA MET A 46 -4.16 -4.84 5.09
C MET A 46 -2.90 -5.23 4.34
N MET A 47 -1.73 -4.72 4.75
CA MET A 47 -0.47 -5.03 4.07
C MET A 47 -0.10 -6.51 4.17
N ARG A 48 -0.28 -7.14 5.33
CA ARG A 48 -0.04 -8.58 5.50
C ARG A 48 -0.93 -9.43 4.60
N ASP A 49 -2.19 -9.04 4.44
CA ASP A 49 -3.13 -9.78 3.59
C ASP A 49 -2.85 -9.53 2.10
N VAL A 50 -2.54 -8.29 1.72
CA VAL A 50 -2.28 -7.91 0.32
C VAL A 50 -1.03 -8.59 -0.23
N VAL A 51 0.07 -8.67 0.53
CA VAL A 51 1.31 -9.28 0.02
C VAL A 51 1.17 -10.79 -0.23
N GLN A 52 0.21 -11.46 0.41
CA GLN A 52 -0.10 -12.87 0.15
C GLN A 52 -0.79 -13.07 -1.21
N LEU A 53 -1.43 -12.03 -1.75
CA LEU A 53 -2.06 -12.03 -3.06
C LEU A 53 -1.07 -11.84 -4.21
N LEU A 54 0.20 -11.54 -3.93
CA LEU A 54 1.22 -11.38 -4.97
C LEU A 54 1.52 -12.73 -5.63
N ASP A 55 1.61 -12.73 -6.96
CA ASP A 55 2.11 -13.85 -7.73
C ASP A 55 3.52 -14.25 -7.28
N ASP A 56 3.80 -15.55 -7.21
CA ASP A 56 5.02 -16.06 -6.60
C ASP A 56 6.25 -15.88 -7.51
N GLU A 57 6.06 -15.76 -8.83
CA GLU A 57 7.13 -15.61 -9.82
C GLU A 57 7.38 -14.14 -10.18
N GLU A 58 6.32 -13.44 -10.62
CA GLU A 58 6.43 -12.07 -11.13
C GLU A 58 5.35 -11.15 -10.60
N HIS A 59 5.75 -10.12 -9.85
CA HIS A 59 4.81 -9.17 -9.28
C HIS A 59 5.38 -7.76 -9.10
N PHE A 60 4.49 -6.78 -9.01
CA PHE A 60 4.78 -5.48 -8.43
C PHE A 60 3.68 -5.05 -7.46
N LEU A 61 4.07 -4.25 -6.47
CA LEU A 61 3.15 -3.56 -5.57
C LEU A 61 3.53 -2.09 -5.48
N ILE A 62 2.53 -1.21 -5.53
CA ILE A 62 2.66 0.21 -5.23
C ILE A 62 1.70 0.54 -4.10
N LEU A 63 2.22 0.98 -2.97
CA LEU A 63 1.47 1.55 -1.85
C LEU A 63 1.62 3.07 -1.89
N ASN A 64 0.50 3.77 -1.80
CA ASN A 64 0.47 5.21 -1.66
C ASN A 64 -0.25 5.61 -0.37
N THR A 65 0.27 6.61 0.33
CA THR A 65 -0.32 7.13 1.57
C THR A 65 -0.34 8.65 1.54
N TYR A 66 -1.55 9.22 1.54
CA TYR A 66 -1.78 10.68 1.58
C TYR A 66 -1.91 11.23 3.01
N SER A 67 -1.87 10.37 4.03
CA SER A 67 -2.09 10.75 5.42
C SER A 67 -0.95 11.61 5.96
N LEU A 68 -1.30 12.77 6.51
CA LEU A 68 -0.40 13.61 7.31
C LEU A 68 0.06 12.83 8.55
N GLY A 69 1.28 12.29 8.52
CA GLY A 69 1.84 11.50 9.62
C GLY A 69 2.68 10.29 9.18
N PHE A 70 2.49 9.82 7.94
CA PHE A 70 3.36 8.79 7.37
C PHE A 70 4.62 9.44 6.80
N SER A 71 5.79 8.96 7.23
CA SER A 71 7.06 9.20 6.56
C SER A 71 7.42 8.01 5.66
N SER A 72 8.33 8.21 4.72
CA SER A 72 8.86 7.13 3.88
C SER A 72 9.47 5.99 4.71
N VAL A 73 10.04 6.30 5.87
CA VAL A 73 10.58 5.31 6.81
C VAL A 73 9.49 4.44 7.44
N ILE A 74 8.33 5.02 7.77
CA ILE A 74 7.20 4.25 8.30
C ILE A 74 6.69 3.27 7.22
N VAL A 75 6.56 3.73 5.98
CA VAL A 75 6.16 2.89 4.84
C VAL A 75 7.16 1.77 4.58
N GLU A 76 8.46 2.08 4.64
CA GLU A 76 9.52 1.08 4.50
C GLU A 76 9.42 -0.01 5.57
N ASN A 77 9.28 0.38 6.83
CA ASN A 77 9.16 -0.55 7.96
C ASN A 77 7.90 -1.42 7.85
N LEU A 78 6.77 -0.82 7.48
CA LEU A 78 5.51 -1.51 7.25
C LEU A 78 5.65 -2.59 6.17
N ILE A 79 6.28 -2.27 5.04
CA ILE A 79 6.49 -3.22 3.94
C ILE A 79 7.45 -4.33 4.38
N LYS A 80 8.60 -4.01 4.94
CA LYS A 80 9.60 -5.00 5.38
C LYS A 80 9.06 -5.93 6.47
N THR A 81 8.21 -5.42 7.36
CA THR A 81 7.57 -6.24 8.40
C THR A 81 6.51 -7.16 7.83
N SER A 82 5.77 -6.71 6.81
CA SER A 82 4.69 -7.50 6.19
C SER A 82 5.21 -8.48 5.15
N PHE A 83 6.32 -8.16 4.48
CA PHE A 83 6.93 -8.95 3.41
C PHE A 83 8.48 -8.93 3.54
N PRO A 84 9.05 -9.70 4.47
CA PRO A 84 10.50 -9.68 4.76
C PRO A 84 11.39 -10.05 3.57
N GLN A 85 10.87 -10.84 2.63
CA GLN A 85 11.55 -11.26 1.41
C GLN A 85 11.47 -10.24 0.25
N VAL A 86 10.97 -9.03 0.50
CA VAL A 86 10.81 -7.98 -0.51
C VAL A 86 12.13 -7.71 -1.25
N GLN A 87 12.04 -7.57 -2.57
CA GLN A 87 13.15 -7.21 -3.44
C GLN A 87 12.85 -5.89 -4.15
N ASN A 88 13.89 -5.14 -4.52
CA ASN A 88 13.77 -3.89 -5.29
C ASN A 88 12.80 -2.88 -4.63
N LEU A 89 12.82 -2.77 -3.30
CA LEU A 89 12.01 -1.83 -2.54
C LEU A 89 12.55 -0.41 -2.70
N GLU A 90 11.68 0.51 -3.12
CA GLU A 90 11.90 1.94 -3.15
C GLU A 90 10.81 2.65 -2.35
N THR A 91 11.18 3.60 -1.51
CA THR A 91 10.26 4.48 -0.79
C THR A 91 10.64 5.94 -1.00
N GLY A 92 9.67 6.83 -0.88
CA GLY A 92 9.92 8.26 -1.08
C GLY A 92 8.67 9.11 -0.95
N GLU A 93 8.82 10.38 -1.30
CA GLU A 93 7.72 11.36 -1.27
C GLU A 93 7.25 11.68 -2.69
N LEU A 94 5.93 11.79 -2.83
CA LEU A 94 5.29 12.39 -3.99
C LEU A 94 5.19 13.90 -3.76
N TYR A 95 5.57 14.69 -4.75
CA TYR A 95 5.43 16.14 -4.71
C TYR A 95 5.18 16.72 -6.11
N LEU A 96 4.57 17.91 -6.16
CA LEU A 96 4.50 18.72 -7.37
C LEU A 96 5.58 19.79 -7.34
N GLN A 97 6.27 19.96 -8.46
CA GLN A 97 7.23 21.04 -8.64
C GLN A 97 6.47 22.31 -9.08
N ALA A 98 6.37 23.29 -8.19
CA ALA A 98 5.78 24.58 -8.52
C ALA A 98 6.72 25.38 -9.45
N THR A 99 6.15 26.25 -10.28
CA THR A 99 6.89 27.17 -11.16
C THR A 99 7.78 28.15 -10.37
N SER A 100 7.47 28.39 -9.10
CA SER A 100 8.30 29.18 -8.17
C SER A 100 9.57 28.46 -7.68
N GLY A 101 9.74 27.17 -8.00
CA GLY A 101 10.84 26.34 -7.50
C GLY A 101 10.52 25.56 -6.22
N ILE A 102 9.38 25.83 -5.57
CA ILE A 102 8.95 25.12 -4.36
C ILE A 102 8.45 23.70 -4.69
N LYS A 103 8.81 22.72 -3.86
CA LYS A 103 8.24 21.37 -3.91
C LYS A 103 7.01 21.29 -3.01
N LEU A 104 5.85 20.94 -3.58
CA LEU A 104 4.57 20.82 -2.87
C LEU A 104 4.34 19.34 -2.51
N PRO A 105 4.53 18.93 -1.25
CA PRO A 105 4.36 17.53 -0.86
C PRO A 105 2.91 17.08 -1.01
N LEU A 106 2.72 15.88 -1.55
CA LEU A 106 1.41 15.27 -1.78
C LEU A 106 1.20 13.99 -0.96
N GLY A 107 2.28 13.31 -0.57
CA GLY A 107 2.19 12.06 0.18
C GLY A 107 3.48 11.25 0.12
N VAL A 108 3.40 10.02 0.60
CA VAL A 108 4.51 9.06 0.63
C VAL A 108 4.13 7.84 -0.18
N PHE A 109 5.09 7.27 -0.89
CA PHE A 109 4.93 6.00 -1.58
C PHE A 109 5.92 4.95 -1.10
N GLY A 110 5.55 3.69 -1.27
CA GLY A 110 6.45 2.54 -1.27
C GLY A 110 6.12 1.66 -2.46
N LYS A 111 7.11 1.26 -3.23
CA LYS A 111 6.94 0.35 -4.35
C LYS A 111 8.00 -0.73 -4.34
N PHE A 112 7.65 -1.91 -4.80
CA PHE A 112 8.61 -3.00 -5.00
C PHE A 112 8.17 -3.90 -6.14
N ASN A 113 9.12 -4.67 -6.66
CA ASN A 113 8.86 -5.61 -7.73
C ASN A 113 9.80 -6.81 -7.70
N LYS A 114 9.33 -7.90 -8.27
CA LYS A 114 10.09 -9.08 -8.65
C LYS A 114 9.71 -9.37 -10.10
N PHE A 115 10.68 -9.27 -11.00
CA PHE A 115 10.53 -9.66 -12.41
C PHE A 115 11.61 -10.67 -12.73
N LEU A 116 11.29 -11.65 -13.58
CA LEU A 116 12.28 -12.60 -14.07
C LEU A 116 13.28 -11.83 -14.94
N LYS A 117 14.56 -12.17 -14.78
CA LYS A 117 15.65 -11.62 -15.61
C LYS A 117 15.67 -12.27 -16.99
#